data_AF-A0A086Q835-F1
#
_entry.id   AF-A0A086Q835-F1
#
_cell.length_a   1.000
_cell.length_b   1.000
_cell.length_c   1.000
_cell.angle_alpha   90.00
_cell.angle_beta   90.00
_cell.angle_gamma   90.00
#
_symmetry.space_group_name_H-M   'P 1'
#
loop_
_entity.id
_entity.type
_entity.pdbx_description
1 polymer ?
#
loop_
_entity_poly.entity_id
_entity_poly.type
_entity_poly.pdbx_seq_one_letter_code
_entity_poly.pdbx_strand_id
1 'polypeptide(L)' 'MDDEGAIEAEVIEGLFKQGYLGMEIEEKYGGSAMSFFNSLVVIEELARVDPSVAALVDIH' A
#
# COMPACT_ATOMS: atom_id res chain seq x y z
N MET A 1 -11.08 7.04 -10.19
CA MET A 1 -11.15 5.66 -9.65
C MET A 1 -12.47 4.94 -9.91
N ASP A 2 -13.60 5.36 -9.33
CA ASP A 2 -14.85 4.55 -9.36
C ASP A 2 -15.50 4.43 -10.74
N ASP A 3 -15.58 5.50 -11.51
CA ASP A 3 -16.30 5.49 -12.80
C ASP A 3 -15.53 4.74 -13.90
N GLU A 4 -14.20 4.77 -13.87
CA GLU A 4 -13.34 4.09 -14.84
C GLU A 4 -12.90 2.69 -14.37
N GLY A 5 -13.15 2.33 -13.10
CA GLY A 5 -12.74 1.06 -12.51
C GLY A 5 -11.22 0.85 -12.47
N ALA A 6 -10.44 1.95 -12.44
CA ALA A 6 -8.98 1.92 -12.47
C ALA A 6 -8.38 2.80 -11.37
N ILE A 7 -7.30 2.33 -10.76
CA ILE A 7 -6.51 3.11 -9.81
C ILE A 7 -5.65 4.11 -10.60
N GLU A 8 -5.78 5.39 -10.24
CA GLU A 8 -5.05 6.48 -10.89
C GLU A 8 -3.53 6.34 -10.65
N ALA A 9 -2.74 6.56 -11.70
CA ALA A 9 -1.29 6.37 -11.64
C ALA A 9 -0.61 7.24 -10.57
N GLU A 10 -1.15 8.44 -10.31
CA GLU A 10 -0.66 9.34 -9.26
C GLU A 10 -0.83 8.74 -7.85
N VAL A 11 -1.90 7.98 -7.60
CA VAL A 11 -2.11 7.27 -6.34
C VAL A 11 -1.04 6.19 -6.16
N ILE A 12 -0.78 5.40 -7.20
CA ILE A 12 0.25 4.35 -7.17
C ILE A 12 1.64 4.97 -6.92
N GLU A 13 1.96 6.06 -7.62
CA GLU A 13 3.22 6.78 -7.44
C GLU A 13 3.35 7.33 -6.01
N GLY A 14 2.26 7.87 -5.45
CA GLY A 14 2.20 8.32 -4.06
C GLY A 14 2.47 7.18 -3.08
N LEU A 15 1.81 6.04 -3.25
CA LEU A 15 2.00 4.85 -2.39
C LEU A 15 3.45 4.35 -2.42
N PHE A 16 4.07 4.33 -3.61
CA PHE A 16 5.47 3.95 -3.76
C PHE A 16 6.40 4.93 -3.04
N LYS A 17 6.23 6.25 -3.25
CA LYS A 17 7.05 7.29 -2.62
C LYS A 17 6.97 7.28 -1.10
N GLN A 18 5.82 6.94 -0.54
CA GLN A 18 5.60 6.86 0.91
C GLN A 18 6.06 5.52 1.52
N GLY A 19 6.47 4.55 0.69
CA GLY A 19 6.98 3.26 1.14
C GLY A 19 5.91 2.20 1.44
N TYR A 20 4.64 2.47 1.16
CA TYR A 20 3.55 1.52 1.39
C TYR A 20 3.68 0.25 0.55
N LEU A 21 4.32 0.34 -0.63
CA LEU A 21 4.54 -0.84 -1.48
C LEU A 21 5.79 -1.66 -1.10
N GLY A 22 6.54 -1.26 -0.07
CA GLY A 22 7.77 -1.92 0.37
C GLY A 22 7.80 -2.24 1.86
N MET A 23 6.65 -2.29 2.52
CA MET A 23 6.58 -2.32 3.98
C MET A 23 7.35 -3.50 4.58
N GLU A 24 7.13 -4.71 4.07
CA GLU A 24 7.73 -5.94 4.61
C GLU A 24 9.12 -6.27 4.03
N ILE A 25 9.54 -5.52 3.02
CA ILE A 25 10.83 -5.73 2.36
C ILE A 25 11.95 -5.32 3.32
N GLU A 26 13.03 -6.10 3.35
CA GLU A 26 14.19 -5.81 4.20
C GLU A 26 14.83 -4.45 3.85
N GLU A 27 15.35 -3.75 4.87
CA GLU A 27 15.97 -2.42 4.71
C GLU A 27 17.13 -2.42 3.69
N LYS A 28 17.87 -3.54 3.58
CA LYS A 28 18.97 -3.68 2.60
C LYS A 28 18.52 -3.56 1.14
N TYR A 29 17.23 -3.74 0.87
CA TYR A 29 16.61 -3.57 -0.44
C TYR A 29 15.77 -2.29 -0.54
N GLY A 30 15.80 -1.42 0.48
CA GLY A 30 15.06 -0.16 0.51
C GLY A 30 13.63 -0.26 1.05
N GLY A 31 13.27 -1.38 1.69
CA GLY A 31 11.99 -1.52 2.39
C GLY A 31 12.05 -1.08 3.85
N SER A 32 10.93 -1.21 4.57
CA SER A 32 10.83 -0.78 5.98
C SER A 32 11.01 -1.92 7.00
N ALA A 33 11.20 -3.16 6.55
CA ALA A 33 11.27 -4.36 7.39
C ALA A 33 10.15 -4.44 8.44
N MET A 34 8.96 -3.95 8.07
CA MET A 34 7.79 -3.89 8.94
C MET A 34 7.32 -5.31 9.24
N SER A 35 6.91 -5.55 10.48
CA SER A 35 6.32 -6.83 10.85
C SER A 35 4.99 -7.05 10.13
N PHE A 36 4.67 -8.31 9.85
CA PHE A 36 3.39 -8.71 9.27
C PHE A 36 2.18 -8.19 10.07
N PHE A 37 2.28 -8.13 11.40
CA PHE A 37 1.18 -7.58 12.21
C PHE A 37 0.97 -6.08 11.96
N ASN A 38 2.06 -5.31 11.80
CA ASN A 38 1.97 -3.88 11.57
C ASN A 38 1.48 -3.57 10.14
N SER A 39 1.85 -4.37 9.13
CA SER A 39 1.33 -4.20 7.77
C SER A 39 -0.20 -4.38 7.72
N LEU A 40 -0.75 -5.34 8.48
CA LEU A 40 -2.20 -5.50 8.63
C LEU A 40 -2.90 -4.26 9.20
N VAL A 41 -2.29 -3.59 10.18
CA VAL A 41 -2.86 -2.34 10.73
C VAL A 41 -2.86 -1.23 9.69
N VAL A 42 -1.80 -1.11 8.89
CA VAL A 42 -1.76 -0.15 7.78
C VAL A 42 -2.84 -0.45 6.76
N ILE A 43 -3.02 -1.73 6.40
CA ILE A 43 -4.07 -2.16 5.47
C ILE A 43 -5.47 -1.82 6.02
N GLU A 44 -5.73 -2.05 7.31
CA GLU A 44 -7.00 -1.69 7.94
C GLU A 44 -7.29 -0.18 7.83
N GLU A 45 -6.30 0.66 8.13
CA GLU A 45 -6.46 2.12 8.08
C GLU A 45 -6.62 2.63 6.63
N LEU A 46 -5.91 2.04 5.65
CA LEU A 46 -6.13 2.34 4.23
C LEU A 46 -7.53 1.93 3.79
N ALA A 47 -8.02 0.77 4.23
CA ALA A 47 -9.34 0.26 3.85
C ALA A 47 -10.49 1.12 4.38
N ARG A 48 -10.27 1.90 5.45
CA ARG A 48 -11.25 2.90 5.93
C ARG A 48 -11.42 4.07 4.96
N VAL A 49 -10.40 4.37 4.17
CA VAL A 49 -10.43 5.43 3.16
C VAL A 49 -10.90 4.87 1.82
N ASP A 50 -10.24 3.81 1.35
CA ASP A 50 -10.53 3.15 0.08
C ASP A 50 -10.11 1.66 0.12
N PRO A 51 -11.07 0.71 0.12
CA PRO A 51 -10.78 -0.71 0.12
C PRO A 51 -10.02 -1.22 -1.12
N SER A 52 -10.18 -0.58 -2.28
CA SER A 52 -9.47 -0.96 -3.51
C SER A 52 -8.00 -0.57 -3.44
N VAL A 53 -7.67 0.57 -2.84
CA VAL A 53 -6.27 0.95 -2.55
C VAL A 53 -5.65 0.00 -1.54
N ALA A 54 -6.37 -0.34 -0.46
CA ALA A 54 -5.88 -1.30 0.53
C ALA A 54 -5.58 -2.67 -0.09
N ALA A 55 -6.48 -3.18 -0.95
CA ALA A 55 -6.27 -4.43 -1.66
C ALA A 55 -5.05 -4.38 -2.61
N LEU A 56 -4.82 -3.24 -3.28
CA LEU A 56 -3.62 -3.05 -4.10
C LEU A 56 -2.35 -3.17 -3.25
N VAL A 57 -2.32 -2.54 -2.07
CA VAL A 57 -1.16 -2.51 -1.16
C VAL A 57 -0.92 -3.85 -0.44
N ASP A 58 -1.93 -4.70 -0.33
CA ASP A 58 -1.81 -6.03 0.29
C ASP A 58 -1.32 -7.11 -0.70
N ILE A 59 -1.72 -7.02 -1.97
CA ILE A 59 -1.59 -8.14 -2.94
C ILE A 59 -0.35 -8.04 -3.86
N HIS A 60 0.22 -6.84 -4.05
CA HIS A 60 1.21 -6.55 -5.11
C HIS A 60 2.56 -7.29 -5.00
#